data_AF-A0AAD5DHC8-F1
#
_entry.id   AF-A0AAD5DHC8-F1
#
_cell.length_a   1.000
_cell.length_b   1.000
_cell.length_c   1.000
_cell.angle_alpha   90.00
_cell.angle_beta   90.00
_cell.angle_gamma   90.00
#
_symmetry.space_group_name_H-M   'P 1'
#
loop_
_entity.id
_entity.type
_entity.pdbx_description
1 polymer ?
#
loop_
_entity_poly.entity_id
_entity_poly.type
_entity_poly.pdbx_seq_one_letter_code
_entity_poly.pdbx_strand_id
1 'polypeptide(L)'
;MAPQAVSNTLSSLKAALLQRLEQLLPQANAFDVANSLWAAAKLGLRLSNGLKAALAQALQRIIPAANSQELANSLLACGTLGWSPGRRVLAAAVAAMQQRLASGGGVSQAIRNFLWGLAELQGQLEISLPAELPALLAAAAEWADSRWAQLSALDSADLCYNLARLGHRPGSAWIGSATESELEQLVLAAVDSMAADWEKGGRGGGLRFGDALTRQDFRVGSNQPAATAALEGRLLPLVCADIDLIAIDQLHPEKGTLPYLAGWANSLAAIGLRLSAQQLKAVCSCVSKHPKQLRPGDRSNLEKAFRTWAFQPGLALLGQLAGA
;
A
#
# COMPACT_ATOMS: atom_id res chain seq x y z
N MET A 1 33.86 21.79 0.62
CA MET A 1 32.72 22.73 0.74
C MET A 1 32.01 22.48 2.06
N ALA A 2 31.71 23.53 2.84
CA ALA A 2 31.09 23.38 4.15
C ALA A 2 29.64 22.82 4.05
N PRO A 3 29.20 21.94 4.97
CA PRO A 3 27.86 21.34 4.97
C PRO A 3 26.71 22.38 4.90
N GLN A 4 26.93 23.55 5.49
CA GLN A 4 25.95 24.64 5.50
C GLN A 4 25.73 25.25 4.10
N ALA A 5 26.77 25.36 3.28
CA ALA A 5 26.66 25.91 1.93
C ALA A 5 25.84 24.99 1.01
N VAL A 6 26.01 23.67 1.14
CA VAL A 6 25.21 22.68 0.39
C VAL A 6 23.74 22.70 0.82
N SER A 7 23.47 22.81 2.12
CA SER A 7 22.11 22.91 2.66
C SER A 7 21.37 24.16 2.17
N ASN A 8 22.06 25.31 2.14
CA ASN A 8 21.51 26.57 1.65
C ASN A 8 21.21 26.51 0.14
N THR A 9 22.13 25.97 -0.67
CA THR A 9 21.92 25.81 -2.11
C THR A 9 20.74 24.88 -2.43
N LEU A 10 20.61 23.76 -1.71
CA LEU A 10 19.49 22.83 -1.88
C LEU A 10 18.15 23.50 -1.55
N SER A 11 18.12 24.32 -0.50
CA SER A 11 16.90 25.05 -0.10
C SER A 11 16.48 26.07 -1.16
N SER A 12 17.44 26.84 -1.70
CA SER A 12 17.18 27.81 -2.78
C SER A 12 16.72 27.13 -4.07
N LEU A 13 17.30 25.98 -4.43
CA LEU A 13 16.87 25.21 -5.61
C LEU A 13 15.43 24.71 -5.46
N LYS A 14 15.08 24.17 -4.29
CA LYS A 14 13.69 23.72 -4.00
C LYS A 14 12.71 24.88 -4.13
N ALA A 15 13.03 26.06 -3.61
CA ALA A 15 12.19 27.24 -3.73
C ALA A 15 12.01 27.68 -5.20
N ALA A 16 13.09 27.72 -5.96
CA ALA A 16 13.05 28.09 -7.38
C ALA A 16 12.21 27.10 -8.22
N LEU A 17 12.33 25.79 -7.95
CA LEU A 17 11.52 24.76 -8.60
C LEU A 17 10.02 24.94 -8.32
N LEU A 18 9.64 25.20 -7.06
CA LEU A 18 8.25 25.42 -6.67
C LEU A 18 7.67 26.71 -7.29
N GLN A 19 8.46 27.78 -7.32
CA GLN A 19 8.06 29.04 -7.96
C GLN A 19 7.88 28.85 -9.47
N ARG A 20 8.80 28.13 -10.12
CA ARG A 20 8.70 27.85 -11.56
C ARG A 20 7.48 26.99 -11.86
N LEU A 21 7.20 26.00 -11.02
CA LEU A 21 5.98 25.19 -11.14
C LEU A 21 4.73 26.08 -11.08
N GLU A 22 4.63 26.95 -10.07
CA GLU A 22 3.48 27.86 -9.90
C GLU A 22 3.21 28.71 -11.15
N GLN A 23 4.26 29.23 -11.79
CA GLN A 23 4.16 30.04 -13.01
C GLN A 23 3.67 29.24 -14.23
N LEU A 24 3.96 27.93 -14.30
CA LEU A 24 3.64 27.10 -15.46
C LEU A 24 2.26 26.45 -15.35
N LEU A 25 1.71 26.31 -14.13
CA LEU A 25 0.42 25.67 -13.88
C LEU A 25 -0.78 26.21 -14.70
N PRO A 26 -0.90 27.52 -14.99
CA PRO A 26 -2.02 28.02 -15.79
C PRO A 26 -2.09 27.42 -17.20
N GLN A 27 -0.94 27.06 -17.79
CA GLN A 27 -0.83 26.54 -19.16
C GLN A 27 -0.53 25.04 -19.22
N ALA A 28 -0.20 24.43 -18.08
CA ALA A 28 0.15 23.01 -17.99
C ALA A 28 -1.02 22.10 -18.43
N ASN A 29 -0.69 21.06 -19.18
CA ASN A 29 -1.62 19.99 -19.53
C ASN A 29 -1.75 18.95 -18.39
N ALA A 30 -2.58 17.92 -18.58
CA ALA A 30 -2.80 16.90 -17.55
C ALA A 30 -1.52 16.14 -17.16
N PHE A 31 -0.73 15.74 -18.16
CA PHE A 31 0.57 15.09 -17.98
C PHE A 31 1.55 15.94 -17.17
N ASP A 32 1.69 17.23 -17.52
CA ASP A 32 2.61 18.16 -16.87
C ASP A 32 2.24 18.37 -15.39
N VAL A 33 0.96 18.56 -15.10
CA VAL A 33 0.46 18.74 -13.73
C VAL A 33 0.69 17.47 -12.91
N ALA A 34 0.30 16.30 -13.44
CA ALA A 34 0.42 15.03 -12.73
C ALA A 34 1.88 14.69 -12.40
N ASN A 35 2.79 14.82 -13.38
CA ASN A 35 4.21 14.53 -13.17
C ASN A 35 4.91 15.56 -12.30
N SER A 36 4.55 16.84 -12.41
CA SER A 36 5.11 17.87 -11.52
C SER A 36 4.71 17.63 -10.07
N LEU A 37 3.45 17.25 -9.84
CA LEU A 37 2.96 16.93 -8.50
C LEU A 37 3.65 15.68 -7.94
N TRP A 38 3.81 14.65 -8.76
CA TRP A 38 4.54 13.43 -8.36
C TRP A 38 6.01 13.69 -8.07
N ALA A 39 6.69 14.52 -8.88
CA ALA A 39 8.06 14.93 -8.62
C ALA A 39 8.17 15.70 -7.29
N ALA A 40 7.24 16.61 -7.01
CA ALA A 40 7.20 17.31 -5.72
C ALA A 40 7.02 16.34 -4.53
N ALA A 41 6.18 15.31 -4.69
CA ALA A 41 6.01 14.25 -3.70
C ALA A 41 7.29 13.46 -3.48
N LYS A 42 7.94 13.00 -4.55
CA LYS A 42 9.20 12.23 -4.48
C LYS A 42 10.36 13.02 -3.88
N LEU A 43 10.40 14.33 -4.12
CA LEU A 43 11.43 15.23 -3.59
C LEU A 43 11.11 15.71 -2.15
N GLY A 44 9.97 15.31 -1.58
CA GLY A 44 9.52 15.74 -0.25
C GLY A 44 9.37 17.25 -0.12
N LEU A 45 8.91 17.92 -1.19
CA LEU A 45 8.77 19.37 -1.21
C LEU A 45 7.55 19.81 -0.40
N ARG A 46 7.71 20.87 0.39
CA ARG A 46 6.59 21.50 1.10
C ARG A 46 5.90 22.50 0.19
N LEU A 47 4.66 22.22 -0.16
CA LEU A 47 3.84 23.12 -0.97
C LEU A 47 3.38 24.33 -0.14
N SER A 48 3.63 25.54 -0.64
CA SER A 48 3.08 26.79 -0.08
C SER A 48 1.56 26.84 -0.27
N ASN A 49 0.86 27.69 0.49
CA ASN A 49 -0.59 27.84 0.34
C ASN A 49 -0.98 28.39 -1.04
N GLY A 50 -0.18 29.30 -1.61
CA GLY A 50 -0.38 29.82 -2.97
C GLY A 50 -0.28 28.71 -4.01
N LEU A 51 0.80 27.92 -3.96
CA LEU A 51 1.00 26.80 -4.88
C LEU A 51 -0.08 25.72 -4.71
N LYS A 52 -0.52 25.41 -3.48
CA LYS A 52 -1.65 24.50 -3.25
C LYS A 52 -2.93 25.00 -3.93
N ALA A 53 -3.23 26.29 -3.83
CA ALA A 53 -4.40 26.89 -4.48
C ALA A 53 -4.28 26.82 -6.02
N ALA A 54 -3.11 27.15 -6.56
CA ALA A 54 -2.84 27.07 -8.00
C ALA A 54 -2.94 25.61 -8.51
N LEU A 55 -2.40 24.64 -7.77
CA LEU A 55 -2.51 23.22 -8.09
C LEU A 55 -3.96 22.73 -8.04
N ALA A 56 -4.75 23.14 -7.05
CA ALA A 56 -6.16 22.76 -6.97
C ALA A 56 -6.95 23.29 -8.18
N GLN A 57 -6.70 24.52 -8.61
CA GLN A 57 -7.30 25.10 -9.82
C GLN A 57 -6.84 24.36 -11.09
N ALA A 58 -5.54 24.05 -11.20
CA ALA A 58 -5.00 23.29 -12.32
C ALA A 58 -5.59 21.89 -12.41
N LEU A 59 -5.68 21.16 -11.28
CA LEU A 59 -6.32 19.85 -11.21
C LEU A 59 -7.79 19.93 -11.63
N GLN A 60 -8.55 20.90 -11.13
CA GLN A 60 -9.94 21.08 -11.53
C GLN A 60 -10.10 21.28 -13.04
N ARG A 61 -9.16 22.00 -13.67
CA ARG A 61 -9.14 22.24 -15.13
C ARG A 61 -8.77 20.99 -15.93
N ILE A 62 -7.79 20.21 -15.49
CA ILE A 62 -7.25 19.08 -16.27
C ILE A 62 -8.05 17.79 -16.13
N ILE A 63 -8.74 17.57 -14.99
CA ILE A 63 -9.46 16.31 -14.70
C ILE A 63 -10.39 15.83 -15.83
N PRO A 64 -11.22 16.68 -16.46
CA PRO A 64 -12.14 16.22 -17.50
C PRO A 64 -11.45 15.56 -18.70
N ALA A 65 -10.25 16.04 -19.05
CA ALA A 65 -9.47 15.55 -20.19
C ALA A 65 -8.39 14.54 -19.79
N ALA A 66 -8.11 14.39 -18.49
CA ALA A 66 -7.07 13.50 -18.00
C ALA A 66 -7.38 12.03 -18.31
N ASN A 67 -6.34 11.28 -18.62
CA ASN A 67 -6.39 9.82 -18.71
C ASN A 67 -6.25 9.19 -17.31
N SER A 68 -6.42 7.86 -17.23
CA SER A 68 -6.36 7.13 -15.96
C SER A 68 -5.01 7.26 -15.25
N GLN A 69 -3.90 7.26 -15.99
CA GLN A 69 -2.56 7.38 -15.40
C GLN A 69 -2.30 8.79 -14.84
N GLU A 70 -2.74 9.83 -15.53
CA GLU A 70 -2.61 11.22 -15.08
C GLU A 70 -3.45 11.48 -13.81
N LEU A 71 -4.67 10.96 -13.79
CA LEU A 71 -5.52 10.96 -12.59
C LEU A 71 -4.84 10.21 -11.43
N ALA A 72 -4.31 9.02 -11.71
CA ALA A 72 -3.64 8.18 -10.71
C ALA A 72 -2.40 8.83 -10.12
N ASN A 73 -1.52 9.37 -10.96
CA ASN A 73 -0.32 10.06 -10.52
C ASN A 73 -0.65 11.31 -9.69
N SER A 74 -1.67 12.07 -10.10
CA SER A 74 -2.13 13.24 -9.35
C SER A 74 -2.62 12.86 -7.95
N LEU A 75 -3.46 11.84 -7.83
CA LEU A 75 -4.00 11.41 -6.54
C LEU A 75 -2.97 10.72 -5.65
N LEU A 76 -2.10 9.90 -6.23
CA LEU A 76 -1.00 9.27 -5.51
C LEU A 76 -0.04 10.33 -4.95
N ALA A 77 0.25 11.37 -5.72
CA ALA A 77 1.08 12.48 -5.27
C ALA A 77 0.42 13.27 -4.13
N CYS A 78 -0.87 13.58 -4.23
CA CYS A 78 -1.65 14.19 -3.15
C CYS A 78 -1.56 13.37 -1.84
N GLY A 79 -1.81 12.07 -1.92
CA GLY A 79 -1.70 11.15 -0.77
C GLY A 79 -0.29 11.08 -0.20
N THR A 80 0.73 11.02 -1.06
CA THR A 80 2.14 10.97 -0.64
C THR A 80 2.61 12.27 0.04
N LEU A 81 2.08 13.41 -0.40
CA LEU A 81 2.36 14.72 0.17
C LEU A 81 1.57 15.01 1.46
N GLY A 82 0.59 14.17 1.82
CA GLY A 82 -0.37 14.48 2.87
C GLY A 82 -1.14 15.77 2.57
N TRP A 83 -1.53 16.00 1.31
CA TRP A 83 -2.24 17.20 0.88
C TRP A 83 -3.53 16.86 0.13
N SER A 84 -4.65 17.36 0.65
CA SER A 84 -5.94 17.28 -0.04
C SER A 84 -6.13 18.47 -1.00
N PRO A 85 -6.45 18.23 -2.29
CA PRO A 85 -6.78 19.29 -3.24
C PRO A 85 -8.19 19.87 -3.04
N GLY A 86 -8.92 19.40 -2.02
CA GLY A 86 -10.27 19.84 -1.66
C GLY A 86 -11.37 18.93 -2.21
N ARG A 87 -12.55 18.97 -1.56
CA ARG A 87 -13.66 18.04 -1.81
C ARG A 87 -14.15 18.05 -3.26
N ARG A 88 -14.24 19.23 -3.88
CA ARG A 88 -14.70 19.36 -5.28
C ARG A 88 -13.75 18.70 -6.27
N VAL A 89 -12.44 18.88 -6.08
CA VAL A 89 -11.42 18.27 -6.94
C VAL A 89 -11.39 16.75 -6.76
N LEU A 90 -11.49 16.28 -5.51
CA LEU A 90 -11.56 14.85 -5.21
C LEU A 90 -12.80 14.20 -5.83
N ALA A 91 -13.98 14.80 -5.68
CA ALA A 91 -15.22 14.29 -6.27
C ALA A 91 -15.11 14.20 -7.81
N ALA A 92 -14.59 15.25 -8.44
CA ALA A 92 -14.38 15.27 -9.89
C ALA A 92 -13.38 14.19 -10.35
N ALA A 93 -12.27 14.00 -9.62
CA ALA A 93 -11.29 12.98 -9.96
C ALA A 93 -11.85 11.55 -9.78
N VAL A 94 -12.60 11.31 -8.70
CA VAL A 94 -13.27 10.02 -8.43
C VAL A 94 -14.27 9.70 -9.54
N ALA A 95 -15.13 10.66 -9.89
CA ALA A 95 -16.09 10.50 -10.99
C ALA A 95 -15.40 10.27 -12.34
N ALA A 96 -14.33 11.03 -12.64
CA ALA A 96 -13.57 10.86 -13.87
C ALA A 96 -12.94 9.47 -13.96
N MET A 97 -12.28 9.00 -12.89
CA MET A 97 -11.71 7.65 -12.88
C MET A 97 -12.80 6.59 -13.04
N GLN A 98 -13.92 6.71 -12.34
CA GLN A 98 -15.05 5.79 -12.46
C GLN A 98 -15.56 5.69 -13.90
N GLN A 99 -15.71 6.82 -14.60
CA GLN A 99 -16.09 6.84 -16.02
C GLN A 99 -15.07 6.14 -16.93
N ARG A 100 -13.76 6.32 -16.67
CA ARG A 100 -12.70 5.65 -17.46
C ARG A 100 -12.72 4.13 -17.28
N LEU A 101 -13.02 3.66 -16.06
CA LEU A 101 -13.16 2.23 -15.78
C LEU A 101 -14.41 1.65 -16.45
N ALA A 102 -15.54 2.35 -16.36
CA ALA A 102 -16.79 1.95 -16.98
C ALA A 102 -16.69 1.85 -18.53
N SER A 103 -15.83 2.66 -19.16
CA SER A 103 -15.57 2.57 -20.61
C SER A 103 -14.55 1.47 -20.98
N GLY A 104 -14.17 0.59 -20.04
CA GLY A 104 -13.17 -0.46 -20.25
C GLY A 104 -11.72 0.04 -20.34
N GLY A 105 -11.49 1.34 -20.08
CA GLY A 105 -10.16 1.94 -20.02
C GLY A 105 -9.47 1.72 -18.67
N GLY A 106 -8.21 2.12 -18.57
CA GLY A 106 -7.40 1.94 -17.37
C GLY A 106 -6.42 0.77 -17.48
N VAL A 107 -5.23 0.99 -16.93
CA VAL A 107 -4.22 -0.06 -16.72
C VAL A 107 -4.17 -0.37 -15.23
N SER A 108 -3.92 -1.63 -14.88
CA SER A 108 -3.93 -2.12 -13.49
C SER A 108 -3.11 -1.23 -12.53
N GLN A 109 -1.93 -0.78 -12.96
CA GLN A 109 -1.10 0.16 -12.22
C GLN A 109 -1.79 1.50 -11.91
N ALA A 110 -2.49 2.09 -12.88
CA ALA A 110 -3.19 3.37 -12.69
C ALA A 110 -4.31 3.23 -11.65
N ILE A 111 -5.06 2.13 -11.71
CA ILE A 111 -6.15 1.87 -10.76
C ILE A 111 -5.59 1.71 -9.35
N ARG A 112 -4.55 0.88 -9.19
CA ARG A 112 -3.86 0.72 -7.90
C ARG A 112 -3.37 2.04 -7.34
N ASN A 113 -2.65 2.83 -8.15
CA ASN A 113 -2.08 4.11 -7.70
C ASN A 113 -3.17 5.10 -7.30
N PHE A 114 -4.29 5.13 -8.04
CA PHE A 114 -5.41 6.00 -7.73
C PHE A 114 -6.09 5.61 -6.41
N LEU A 115 -6.39 4.32 -6.22
CA LEU A 115 -6.97 3.81 -4.97
C LEU A 115 -6.02 3.99 -3.79
N TRP A 116 -4.71 3.78 -3.99
CA TRP A 116 -3.69 4.04 -2.98
C TRP A 116 -3.71 5.51 -2.55
N GLY A 117 -3.69 6.44 -3.52
CA GLY A 117 -3.74 7.88 -3.24
C GLY A 117 -4.96 8.26 -2.40
N LEU A 118 -6.14 7.72 -2.73
CA LEU A 118 -7.36 7.93 -1.93
C LEU A 118 -7.24 7.35 -0.51
N ALA A 119 -6.69 6.14 -0.37
CA ALA A 119 -6.55 5.48 0.91
C ALA A 119 -5.54 6.18 1.84
N GLU A 120 -4.47 6.77 1.27
CA GLU A 120 -3.56 7.64 2.01
C GLU A 120 -4.24 8.92 2.46
N LEU A 121 -5.00 9.59 1.58
CA LEU A 121 -5.71 10.81 1.95
C LEU A 121 -6.73 10.55 3.07
N GLN A 122 -7.49 9.45 2.99
CA GLN A 122 -8.43 9.07 4.05
C GLN A 122 -7.72 8.77 5.38
N GLY A 123 -6.64 7.99 5.34
CA GLY A 123 -5.95 7.55 6.56
C GLY A 123 -5.09 8.62 7.21
N GLN A 124 -4.38 9.44 6.42
CA GLN A 124 -3.45 10.44 6.95
C GLN A 124 -4.14 11.76 7.33
N LEU A 125 -5.19 12.15 6.62
CA LEU A 125 -5.83 13.44 6.79
C LEU A 125 -7.24 13.35 7.38
N GLU A 126 -7.70 12.13 7.71
CA GLU A 126 -9.06 11.85 8.22
C GLU A 126 -10.16 12.52 7.38
N ILE A 127 -9.92 12.70 6.07
CA ILE A 127 -10.88 13.38 5.21
C ILE A 127 -12.07 12.47 4.94
N SER A 128 -13.26 13.07 4.96
CA SER A 128 -14.44 12.44 4.38
C SER A 128 -14.26 12.36 2.87
N LEU A 129 -14.12 11.13 2.36
CA LEU A 129 -14.01 10.88 0.92
C LEU A 129 -15.33 11.24 0.20
N PRO A 130 -15.28 11.53 -1.12
CA PRO A 130 -16.46 11.93 -1.88
C PRO A 130 -17.58 10.87 -1.90
N ALA A 131 -18.83 11.30 -2.08
CA ALA A 131 -20.00 10.42 -2.09
C ALA A 131 -20.01 9.48 -3.32
N GLU A 132 -19.22 9.81 -4.34
CA GLU A 132 -19.01 9.06 -5.58
C GLU A 132 -18.06 7.86 -5.36
N LEU A 133 -17.37 7.78 -4.22
CA LEU A 133 -16.39 6.74 -3.93
C LEU A 133 -16.97 5.32 -4.10
N PRO A 134 -18.15 4.96 -3.55
CA PRO A 134 -18.66 3.60 -3.69
C PRO A 134 -18.82 3.15 -5.15
N ALA A 135 -19.24 4.05 -6.04
CA ALA A 135 -19.39 3.76 -7.47
C ALA A 135 -18.04 3.53 -8.16
N LEU A 136 -17.00 4.30 -7.78
CA LEU A 136 -15.63 4.04 -8.24
C LEU A 136 -15.13 2.68 -7.77
N LEU A 137 -15.34 2.35 -6.49
CA LEU A 137 -14.86 1.08 -5.92
C LEU A 137 -15.55 -0.12 -6.59
N ALA A 138 -16.86 -0.02 -6.87
CA ALA A 138 -17.59 -1.01 -7.65
C ALA A 138 -17.03 -1.13 -9.08
N ALA A 139 -16.81 -0.01 -9.79
CA ALA A 139 -16.24 -0.04 -11.13
C ALA A 139 -14.81 -0.63 -11.18
N ALA A 140 -13.99 -0.36 -10.15
CA ALA A 140 -12.67 -0.97 -10.02
C ALA A 140 -12.75 -2.48 -9.75
N ALA A 141 -13.74 -2.92 -8.96
CA ALA A 141 -14.00 -4.33 -8.74
C ALA A 141 -14.47 -5.04 -10.03
N GLU A 142 -15.42 -4.46 -10.77
CA GLU A 142 -15.87 -5.03 -12.04
C GLU A 142 -14.76 -5.08 -13.11
N TRP A 143 -13.92 -4.03 -13.14
CA TRP A 143 -12.78 -3.97 -14.06
C TRP A 143 -11.79 -5.09 -13.81
N ALA A 144 -11.50 -5.40 -12.54
CA ALA A 144 -10.56 -6.45 -12.19
C ALA A 144 -11.18 -7.84 -12.21
N ASP A 145 -12.49 -8.01 -11.93
CA ASP A 145 -13.21 -9.27 -12.16
C ASP A 145 -13.08 -9.72 -13.62
N SER A 146 -13.39 -8.81 -14.54
CA SER A 146 -13.33 -9.10 -15.98
C SER A 146 -11.92 -9.33 -16.53
N ARG A 147 -10.87 -9.06 -15.73
CA ARG A 147 -9.46 -9.18 -16.11
C ARG A 147 -8.66 -10.06 -15.17
N TRP A 148 -9.33 -10.76 -14.26
CA TRP A 148 -8.67 -11.36 -13.10
C TRP A 148 -7.51 -12.29 -13.47
N ALA A 149 -7.74 -13.18 -14.45
CA ALA A 149 -6.75 -14.12 -14.94
C ALA A 149 -5.52 -13.48 -15.62
N GLN A 150 -5.58 -12.18 -15.93
CA GLN A 150 -4.52 -11.42 -16.59
C GLN A 150 -3.78 -10.48 -15.62
N LEU A 151 -4.27 -10.34 -14.38
CA LEU A 151 -3.63 -9.50 -13.38
C LEU A 151 -2.38 -10.19 -12.82
N SER A 152 -1.31 -9.43 -12.65
CA SER A 152 -0.17 -9.91 -11.87
C SER A 152 -0.57 -10.09 -10.40
N ALA A 153 0.15 -10.92 -9.64
CA ALA A 153 -0.04 -11.01 -8.19
C ALA A 153 -0.01 -9.65 -7.49
N LEU A 154 0.94 -8.79 -7.88
CA LEU A 154 1.07 -7.47 -7.33
C LEU A 154 -0.16 -6.60 -7.65
N ASP A 155 -0.74 -6.78 -8.85
CA ASP A 155 -1.98 -6.10 -9.23
C ASP A 155 -3.14 -6.52 -8.33
N SER A 156 -3.37 -7.83 -8.23
CA SER A 156 -4.45 -8.41 -7.44
C SER A 156 -4.34 -8.06 -5.96
N ALA A 157 -3.15 -8.21 -5.37
CA ALA A 157 -2.92 -7.92 -3.95
C ALA A 157 -3.18 -6.44 -3.63
N ASP A 158 -2.68 -5.52 -4.45
CA ASP A 158 -2.87 -4.08 -4.22
C ASP A 158 -4.31 -3.64 -4.41
N LEU A 159 -5.01 -4.19 -5.40
CA LEU A 159 -6.42 -3.89 -5.61
C LEU A 159 -7.24 -4.38 -4.42
N CYS A 160 -7.08 -5.64 -4.00
CA CYS A 160 -7.73 -6.18 -2.81
C CYS A 160 -7.43 -5.35 -1.56
N TYR A 161 -6.16 -5.02 -1.33
CA TYR A 161 -5.71 -4.26 -0.17
C TYR A 161 -6.33 -2.85 -0.13
N ASN A 162 -6.29 -2.11 -1.23
CA ASN A 162 -6.78 -0.74 -1.26
C ASN A 162 -8.32 -0.66 -1.28
N LEU A 163 -9.01 -1.59 -1.94
CA LEU A 163 -10.48 -1.70 -1.85
C LEU A 163 -10.91 -1.94 -0.39
N ALA A 164 -10.27 -2.88 0.30
CA ALA A 164 -10.55 -3.17 1.70
C ALA A 164 -10.25 -1.98 2.62
N ARG A 165 -9.13 -1.25 2.39
CA ARG A 165 -8.81 -0.01 3.12
C ARG A 165 -9.88 1.06 2.94
N LEU A 166 -10.44 1.17 1.74
CA LEU A 166 -11.47 2.15 1.38
C LEU A 166 -12.89 1.70 1.75
N GLY A 167 -13.03 0.59 2.49
CA GLY A 167 -14.31 0.10 2.99
C GLY A 167 -15.16 -0.63 1.93
N HIS A 168 -14.62 -0.89 0.75
CA HIS A 168 -15.29 -1.76 -0.23
C HIS A 168 -14.86 -3.19 -0.02
N ARG A 169 -15.84 -4.05 0.24
CA ARG A 169 -15.67 -5.49 0.14
C ARG A 169 -15.77 -5.82 -1.35
N PRO A 170 -14.69 -6.26 -2.00
CA PRO A 170 -14.77 -6.70 -3.38
C PRO A 170 -15.85 -7.77 -3.51
N GLY A 171 -16.53 -7.82 -4.65
CA GLY A 171 -17.71 -8.66 -4.87
C GLY A 171 -17.46 -10.15 -4.60
N SER A 172 -18.55 -10.92 -4.60
CA SER A 172 -18.52 -12.35 -4.32
C SER A 172 -17.57 -13.16 -5.24
N ALA A 173 -17.28 -12.68 -6.44
CA ALA A 173 -16.27 -13.26 -7.33
C ALA A 173 -14.81 -13.08 -6.86
N TRP A 174 -14.53 -12.10 -6.00
CA TRP A 174 -13.20 -11.87 -5.45
C TRP A 174 -12.97 -12.68 -4.17
N ILE A 175 -13.98 -12.75 -3.28
CA ILE A 175 -13.84 -13.33 -1.93
C ILE A 175 -15.09 -14.09 -1.42
N GLY A 176 -16.27 -14.05 -2.07
CA GLY A 176 -17.51 -14.51 -1.40
C GLY A 176 -18.75 -14.90 -2.22
N SER A 177 -18.62 -15.75 -3.24
CA SER A 177 -19.58 -16.79 -3.69
C SER A 177 -18.92 -17.73 -4.69
N ALA A 178 -17.60 -17.72 -4.72
CA ALA A 178 -16.88 -18.89 -5.10
C ALA A 178 -17.35 -20.04 -4.21
N THR A 179 -17.60 -21.20 -4.80
CA THR A 179 -17.38 -22.44 -4.05
C THR A 179 -16.04 -22.31 -3.31
N GLU A 180 -15.85 -22.97 -2.18
CA GLU A 180 -14.56 -23.00 -1.46
C GLU A 180 -13.37 -23.20 -2.44
N SER A 181 -13.62 -23.90 -3.55
CA SER A 181 -12.72 -24.10 -4.69
C SER A 181 -12.29 -22.84 -5.47
N GLU A 182 -13.11 -21.81 -5.72
CA GLU A 182 -12.64 -20.67 -6.54
C GLU A 182 -11.81 -19.68 -5.71
N LEU A 183 -12.20 -19.36 -4.46
CA LEU A 183 -11.35 -18.58 -3.54
C LEU A 183 -9.99 -19.26 -3.36
N GLU A 184 -10.02 -20.58 -3.29
CA GLU A 184 -8.83 -21.40 -3.22
C GLU A 184 -7.92 -21.25 -4.45
N GLN A 185 -8.48 -21.28 -5.66
CA GLN A 185 -7.73 -21.04 -6.90
C GLN A 185 -7.18 -19.61 -6.98
N LEU A 186 -7.90 -18.61 -6.46
CA LEU A 186 -7.44 -17.22 -6.45
C LEU A 186 -6.24 -17.03 -5.51
N VAL A 187 -6.32 -17.57 -4.29
CA VAL A 187 -5.21 -17.53 -3.32
C VAL A 187 -4.01 -18.30 -3.87
N LEU A 188 -4.25 -19.46 -4.49
CA LEU A 188 -3.23 -20.26 -5.16
C LEU A 188 -2.49 -19.46 -6.24
N ALA A 189 -3.23 -18.89 -7.20
CA ALA A 189 -2.65 -18.14 -8.31
C ALA A 189 -1.90 -16.88 -7.84
N ALA A 190 -2.43 -16.18 -6.84
CA ALA A 190 -1.75 -15.04 -6.23
C ALA A 190 -0.43 -15.47 -5.58
N VAL A 191 -0.43 -16.56 -4.79
CA VAL A 191 0.79 -17.08 -4.17
C VAL A 191 1.81 -17.52 -5.22
N ASP A 192 1.40 -18.20 -6.28
CA ASP A 192 2.29 -18.61 -7.37
C ASP A 192 2.95 -17.43 -8.06
N SER A 193 2.16 -16.42 -8.43
CA SER A 193 2.70 -15.24 -9.08
C SER A 193 3.58 -14.40 -8.14
N MET A 194 3.29 -14.32 -6.84
CA MET A 194 4.17 -13.65 -5.87
C MET A 194 5.47 -14.41 -5.65
N ALA A 195 5.41 -15.74 -5.56
CA ALA A 195 6.58 -16.58 -5.37
C ALA A 195 7.52 -16.50 -6.58
N ALA A 196 6.96 -16.46 -7.80
CA ALA A 196 7.73 -16.32 -9.03
C ALA A 196 8.49 -14.99 -9.14
N ASP A 197 7.99 -13.93 -8.51
CA ASP A 197 8.59 -12.58 -8.58
C ASP A 197 8.98 -12.03 -7.20
N TRP A 198 9.32 -12.92 -6.25
CA TRP A 198 9.51 -12.56 -4.84
C TRP A 198 10.46 -11.37 -4.67
N GLU A 199 11.60 -11.38 -5.38
CA GLU A 199 12.63 -10.36 -5.25
C GLU A 199 12.31 -9.03 -5.94
N LYS A 200 11.52 -9.02 -7.02
CA LYS A 200 11.26 -7.83 -7.85
C LYS A 200 9.88 -7.21 -7.60
N GLY A 201 9.32 -7.43 -6.41
CA GLY A 201 8.06 -6.83 -5.99
C GLY A 201 7.20 -7.75 -5.13
N GLY A 202 7.42 -9.07 -5.21
CA GLY A 202 6.68 -10.07 -4.47
C GLY A 202 6.78 -9.95 -2.95
N ARG A 203 7.90 -9.46 -2.37
CA ARG A 203 7.98 -9.15 -0.93
C ARG A 203 6.92 -8.15 -0.47
N GLY A 204 6.83 -7.05 -1.19
CA GLY A 204 5.87 -5.99 -0.91
C GLY A 204 4.44 -6.44 -1.21
N GLY A 205 4.23 -7.13 -2.33
CA GLY A 205 2.93 -7.69 -2.72
C GLY A 205 2.43 -8.74 -1.73
N GLY A 206 3.30 -9.63 -1.29
CA GLY A 206 3.05 -10.67 -0.30
C GLY A 206 2.55 -10.12 1.02
N LEU A 207 3.25 -9.11 1.58
CA LEU A 207 2.83 -8.54 2.85
C LEU A 207 1.44 -7.89 2.74
N ARG A 208 1.19 -7.18 1.63
CA ARG A 208 -0.12 -6.58 1.34
C ARG A 208 -1.21 -7.62 1.13
N PHE A 209 -0.87 -8.75 0.51
CA PHE A 209 -1.77 -9.88 0.32
C PHE A 209 -2.13 -10.51 1.68
N GLY A 210 -1.16 -10.75 2.56
CA GLY A 210 -1.42 -11.24 3.92
C GLY A 210 -2.31 -10.28 4.74
N ASP A 211 -2.08 -8.98 4.63
CA ASP A 211 -2.93 -7.95 5.25
C ASP A 211 -4.36 -7.98 4.68
N ALA A 212 -4.50 -8.17 3.36
CA ALA A 212 -5.79 -8.25 2.70
C ALA A 212 -6.57 -9.49 3.18
N LEU A 213 -5.94 -10.67 3.22
CA LEU A 213 -6.52 -11.89 3.77
C LEU A 213 -6.99 -11.69 5.22
N THR A 214 -6.17 -11.02 6.04
CA THR A 214 -6.50 -10.71 7.43
C THR A 214 -7.77 -9.84 7.55
N ARG A 215 -7.91 -8.80 6.72
CA ARG A 215 -9.08 -7.90 6.72
C ARG A 215 -10.35 -8.56 6.22
N GLN A 216 -10.22 -9.69 5.54
CA GLN A 216 -11.30 -10.46 4.95
C GLN A 216 -11.64 -11.69 5.81
N ASP A 217 -11.09 -11.75 7.03
CA ASP A 217 -11.29 -12.84 7.98
C ASP A 217 -10.93 -14.23 7.40
N PHE A 218 -10.03 -14.28 6.42
CA PHE A 218 -9.53 -15.53 5.87
C PHE A 218 -8.74 -16.32 6.92
N ARG A 219 -8.89 -17.65 6.89
CA ARG A 219 -8.16 -18.59 7.75
C ARG A 219 -7.74 -19.82 6.95
N VAL A 220 -6.50 -20.27 7.14
CA VAL A 220 -6.06 -21.58 6.65
C VAL A 220 -6.83 -22.69 7.37
N GLY A 221 -7.07 -23.80 6.69
CA GLY A 221 -7.83 -24.92 7.24
C GLY A 221 -8.38 -25.86 6.16
N SER A 222 -9.09 -26.90 6.62
CA SER A 222 -9.63 -27.99 5.79
C SER A 222 -10.64 -27.54 4.73
N ASN A 223 -11.24 -26.37 4.92
CA ASN A 223 -12.25 -25.83 4.01
C ASN A 223 -11.62 -25.26 2.73
N GLN A 224 -10.30 -24.99 2.72
CA GLN A 224 -9.58 -24.45 1.57
C GLN A 224 -8.18 -25.08 1.49
N PRO A 225 -8.09 -26.39 1.19
CA PRO A 225 -6.85 -27.18 1.26
C PRO A 225 -5.72 -26.74 0.32
N ALA A 226 -5.97 -26.43 -0.95
CA ALA A 226 -4.98 -25.94 -1.90
C ALA A 226 -4.51 -24.50 -1.62
N ALA A 227 -5.39 -23.62 -1.11
CA ALA A 227 -4.97 -22.29 -0.66
C ALA A 227 -4.11 -22.39 0.59
N THR A 228 -4.51 -23.25 1.54
CA THR A 228 -3.71 -23.58 2.72
C THR A 228 -2.34 -24.13 2.30
N ALA A 229 -2.31 -25.11 1.40
CA ALA A 229 -1.06 -25.67 0.89
C ALA A 229 -0.21 -24.64 0.14
N ALA A 230 -0.81 -23.67 -0.55
CA ALA A 230 -0.08 -22.57 -1.17
C ALA A 230 0.57 -21.66 -0.13
N LEU A 231 -0.21 -21.22 0.84
CA LEU A 231 0.26 -20.33 1.89
C LEU A 231 1.35 -21.00 2.75
N GLU A 232 1.17 -22.28 3.11
CA GLU A 232 2.12 -23.05 3.92
C GLU A 232 3.35 -23.50 3.13
N GLY A 233 3.16 -23.98 1.90
CA GLY A 233 4.21 -24.62 1.11
C GLY A 233 5.02 -23.66 0.24
N ARG A 234 4.51 -22.46 -0.05
CA ARG A 234 5.18 -21.49 -0.94
C ARG A 234 5.36 -20.12 -0.30
N LEU A 235 4.32 -19.52 0.26
CA LEU A 235 4.43 -18.16 0.83
C LEU A 235 5.22 -18.14 2.14
N LEU A 236 4.85 -19.00 3.09
CA LEU A 236 5.48 -19.04 4.42
C LEU A 236 7.01 -19.30 4.35
N PRO A 237 7.53 -20.22 3.53
CA PRO A 237 8.97 -20.42 3.40
C PRO A 237 9.72 -19.18 2.89
N LEU A 238 9.13 -18.43 1.96
CA LEU A 238 9.72 -17.18 1.46
C LEU A 238 9.78 -16.10 2.55
N VAL A 239 8.71 -15.96 3.34
CA VAL A 239 8.70 -15.06 4.50
C VAL A 239 9.73 -15.48 5.54
N CYS A 240 9.84 -16.77 5.83
CA CYS A 240 10.84 -17.31 6.75
C CYS A 240 12.28 -17.02 6.26
N ALA A 241 12.56 -17.22 4.97
CA ALA A 241 13.85 -16.94 4.36
C ALA A 241 14.20 -15.44 4.44
N ASP A 242 13.24 -14.55 4.17
CA ASP A 242 13.42 -13.10 4.34
C ASP A 242 13.74 -12.74 5.81
N ILE A 243 13.08 -13.36 6.79
CA ILE A 243 13.38 -13.16 8.22
C ILE A 243 14.82 -13.59 8.54
N ASP A 244 15.25 -14.74 8.02
CA ASP A 244 16.61 -15.23 8.23
C ASP A 244 17.65 -14.29 7.58
N LEU A 245 17.40 -13.80 6.36
CA LEU A 245 18.25 -12.81 5.68
C LEU A 245 18.32 -11.48 6.42
N ILE A 246 17.18 -10.99 6.93
CA ILE A 246 17.11 -9.79 7.77
C ILE A 246 17.94 -9.96 9.05
N ALA A 247 17.86 -11.13 9.69
CA ALA A 247 18.54 -11.38 10.95
C ALA A 247 20.08 -11.29 10.84
N ILE A 248 20.60 -11.64 9.66
CA ILE A 248 22.01 -11.56 9.27
C ILE A 248 22.36 -10.31 8.45
N ASP A 249 21.46 -9.31 8.41
CA ASP A 249 21.67 -8.01 7.78
C ASP A 249 21.91 -8.06 6.25
N GLN A 250 21.38 -9.09 5.57
CA GLN A 250 21.49 -9.29 4.12
C GLN A 250 20.25 -8.85 3.32
N LEU A 251 19.18 -8.46 4.01
CA LEU A 251 17.97 -7.92 3.38
C LEU A 251 17.47 -6.70 4.15
N HIS A 252 17.25 -5.60 3.43
CA HIS A 252 16.74 -4.35 3.96
C HIS A 252 15.43 -3.96 3.27
N PRO A 253 14.27 -4.26 3.87
CA PRO A 253 12.98 -3.89 3.29
C PRO A 253 12.86 -2.38 3.09
N GLU A 254 12.34 -1.93 1.94
CA GLU A 254 12.27 -0.50 1.56
C GLU A 254 11.55 0.39 2.58
N LYS A 255 10.50 -0.14 3.22
CA LYS A 255 9.70 0.57 4.24
C LYS A 255 10.21 0.39 5.67
N GLY A 256 11.37 -0.26 5.83
CA GLY A 256 12.02 -0.53 7.11
C GLY A 256 11.82 -1.96 7.62
N THR A 257 12.82 -2.46 8.33
CA THR A 257 12.88 -3.83 8.85
C THR A 257 11.78 -4.15 9.87
N LEU A 258 11.64 -3.35 10.93
CA LEU A 258 10.65 -3.63 11.98
C LEU A 258 9.19 -3.55 11.50
N PRO A 259 8.81 -2.56 10.67
CA PRO A 259 7.50 -2.55 10.01
C PRO A 259 7.21 -3.81 9.20
N TYR A 260 8.19 -4.28 8.43
CA TYR A 260 8.07 -5.47 7.60
C TYR A 260 7.87 -6.73 8.46
N LEU A 261 8.70 -6.94 9.47
CA LEU A 261 8.61 -8.08 10.40
C LEU A 261 7.29 -8.07 11.19
N ALA A 262 6.89 -6.91 11.70
CA ALA A 262 5.66 -6.76 12.48
C ALA A 262 4.41 -7.00 11.63
N GLY A 263 4.39 -6.48 10.40
CA GLY A 263 3.32 -6.73 9.45
C GLY A 263 3.15 -8.22 9.15
N TRP A 264 4.24 -8.91 8.79
CA TRP A 264 4.19 -10.34 8.54
C TRP A 264 3.77 -11.14 9.78
N ALA A 265 4.30 -10.81 10.95
CA ALA A 265 3.94 -11.51 12.18
C ALA A 265 2.43 -11.42 12.45
N ASN A 266 1.85 -10.23 12.37
CA ASN A 266 0.42 -10.03 12.55
C ASN A 266 -0.41 -10.77 11.50
N SER A 267 -0.04 -10.66 10.23
CA SER A 267 -0.81 -11.22 9.13
C SER A 267 -0.76 -12.75 9.10
N LEU A 268 0.40 -13.37 9.34
CA LEU A 268 0.52 -14.82 9.52
C LEU A 268 -0.30 -15.31 10.72
N ALA A 269 -0.18 -14.65 11.87
CA ALA A 269 -0.92 -15.03 13.07
C ALA A 269 -2.43 -14.91 12.87
N ALA A 270 -2.88 -13.86 12.19
CA ALA A 270 -4.28 -13.69 11.86
C ALA A 270 -4.78 -14.84 10.98
N ILE A 271 -4.15 -15.13 9.84
CA ILE A 271 -4.64 -16.14 8.90
C ILE A 271 -4.46 -17.58 9.39
N GLY A 272 -3.90 -17.81 10.58
CA GLY A 272 -3.74 -19.14 11.19
C GLY A 272 -2.38 -19.79 10.92
N LEU A 273 -1.44 -19.08 10.30
CA LEU A 273 -0.08 -19.57 10.07
C LEU A 273 0.84 -19.25 11.25
N ARG A 274 1.94 -19.99 11.35
CA ARG A 274 2.87 -19.90 12.48
C ARG A 274 4.33 -19.91 12.03
N LEU A 275 5.10 -18.96 12.55
CA LEU A 275 6.56 -18.95 12.46
C LEU A 275 7.19 -19.99 13.40
N SER A 276 8.30 -20.60 12.99
CA SER A 276 9.02 -21.51 13.88
C SER A 276 9.69 -20.77 15.04
N ALA A 277 10.10 -21.51 16.07
CA ALA A 277 10.85 -20.95 17.19
C ALA A 277 12.14 -20.23 16.75
N GLN A 278 12.77 -20.65 15.65
CA GLN A 278 13.94 -19.98 15.09
C GLN A 278 13.58 -18.60 14.55
N GLN A 279 12.56 -18.49 13.68
CA GLN A 279 12.16 -17.20 13.11
C GLN A 279 11.62 -16.26 14.20
N LEU A 280 10.91 -16.76 15.20
CA LEU A 280 10.45 -15.95 16.33
C LEU A 280 11.63 -15.36 17.14
N LYS A 281 12.70 -16.13 17.35
CA LYS A 281 13.94 -15.63 17.96
C LYS A 281 14.63 -14.60 17.07
N ALA A 282 14.66 -14.81 15.75
CA ALA A 282 15.22 -13.86 14.80
C ALA A 282 14.48 -12.51 14.82
N VAL A 283 13.14 -12.54 14.84
CA VAL A 283 12.31 -11.32 14.99
C VAL A 283 12.63 -10.60 16.30
N CYS A 284 12.71 -11.32 17.42
CA CYS A 284 13.07 -10.73 18.71
C CYS A 284 14.47 -10.11 18.70
N SER A 285 15.45 -10.78 18.09
CA SER A 285 16.81 -10.27 17.93
C SER A 285 16.83 -8.93 17.17
N CYS A 286 16.07 -8.82 16.07
CA CYS A 286 15.95 -7.60 15.29
C CYS A 286 15.33 -6.45 16.10
N VAL A 287 14.29 -6.74 16.88
CA VAL A 287 13.65 -5.77 17.78
C VAL A 287 14.64 -5.26 18.84
N SER A 288 15.41 -6.17 19.46
CA SER A 288 16.41 -5.81 20.47
C SER A 288 17.58 -5.00 19.91
N LYS A 289 17.97 -5.20 18.64
CA LYS A 289 19.02 -4.41 17.98
C LYS A 289 18.57 -2.97 17.68
N HIS A 290 17.28 -2.76 17.42
CA HIS A 290 16.76 -1.47 16.97
C HIS A 290 15.53 -0.99 17.78
N PRO A 291 15.58 -0.95 19.12
CA PRO A 291 14.40 -0.69 19.95
C PRO A 291 13.80 0.70 19.68
N LYS A 292 14.65 1.69 19.38
CA LYS A 292 14.22 3.06 19.04
C LYS A 292 13.46 3.17 17.71
N GLN A 293 13.59 2.19 16.83
CA GLN A 293 12.88 2.16 15.54
C GLN A 293 11.52 1.47 15.64
N LEU A 294 11.18 0.84 16.79
CA LEU A 294 9.93 0.13 16.97
C LEU A 294 8.79 1.13 17.19
N ARG A 295 7.97 1.34 16.17
CA ARG A 295 6.82 2.25 16.25
C ARG A 295 5.69 1.60 17.09
N PRO A 296 4.80 2.40 17.72
CA PRO A 296 3.68 1.87 18.50
C PRO A 296 2.78 0.89 17.73
N GLY A 297 2.53 1.15 16.44
CA GLY A 297 1.74 0.25 15.59
C GLY A 297 2.43 -1.10 15.34
N ASP A 298 3.74 -1.08 15.05
CA ASP A 298 4.53 -2.29 14.82
C ASP A 298 4.61 -3.15 16.10
N ARG A 299 4.77 -2.48 17.25
CA ARG A 299 4.71 -3.12 18.56
C ARG A 299 3.38 -3.81 18.80
N SER A 300 2.26 -3.13 18.54
CA SER A 300 0.91 -3.70 18.69
C SER A 300 0.71 -4.93 17.80
N ASN A 301 1.18 -4.87 16.56
CA ASN A 301 1.13 -5.99 15.61
C ASN A 301 1.93 -7.20 16.12
N LEU A 302 3.16 -6.99 16.62
CA LEU A 302 3.97 -8.05 17.22
C LEU A 302 3.32 -8.63 18.48
N GLU A 303 2.75 -7.78 19.34
CA GLU A 303 2.09 -8.21 20.57
C GLU A 303 0.86 -9.09 20.28
N LYS A 304 0.04 -8.71 19.29
CA LYS A 304 -1.08 -9.54 18.82
C LYS A 304 -0.58 -10.89 18.31
N ALA A 305 0.44 -10.90 17.44
CA ALA A 305 1.00 -12.12 16.89
C ALA A 305 1.57 -13.04 17.99
N PHE A 306 2.37 -12.51 18.91
CA PHE A 306 2.95 -13.29 20.00
C PHE A 306 1.90 -13.84 20.97
N ARG A 307 0.81 -13.11 21.22
CA ARG A 307 -0.33 -13.63 21.99
C ARG A 307 -1.01 -14.79 21.28
N THR A 308 -1.35 -14.62 19.99
CA THR A 308 -1.96 -15.69 19.18
C THR A 308 -1.10 -16.94 19.14
N TRP A 309 0.23 -16.77 19.08
CA TRP A 309 1.17 -17.88 19.10
C TRP A 309 1.59 -18.34 20.50
N ALA A 310 1.08 -17.74 21.57
CA ALA A 310 1.50 -18.00 22.95
C ALA A 310 3.03 -17.93 23.16
N PHE A 311 3.72 -17.05 22.43
CA PHE A 311 5.18 -16.93 22.46
C PHE A 311 5.66 -15.97 23.57
N GLN A 312 5.85 -16.52 24.77
CA GLN A 312 6.23 -15.75 25.97
C GLN A 312 7.54 -14.95 25.85
N PRO A 313 8.63 -15.44 25.24
CA PRO A 313 9.86 -14.65 25.13
C PRO A 313 9.67 -13.32 24.41
N GLY A 314 8.85 -13.30 23.35
CA GLY A 314 8.52 -12.08 22.62
C GLY A 314 7.67 -11.10 23.43
N LEU A 315 6.67 -11.60 24.16
CA LEU A 315 5.84 -10.77 25.05
C LEU A 315 6.68 -10.13 26.17
N ALA A 316 7.58 -10.90 26.77
CA ALA A 316 8.50 -10.40 27.81
C ALA A 316 9.44 -9.32 27.26
N LEU A 317 10.03 -9.53 26.07
CA LEU A 317 10.86 -8.54 25.40
C LEU A 317 10.11 -7.23 25.16
N LEU A 318 8.90 -7.30 24.59
CA LEU A 318 8.10 -6.10 24.38
C LEU A 318 7.81 -5.41 25.72
N GLY A 319 7.41 -6.16 26.76
CA GLY A 319 7.17 -5.64 28.11
C GLY A 319 8.34 -4.82 28.65
N GLN A 320 9.58 -5.33 28.52
CA GLN A 320 10.80 -4.63 28.96
C GLN A 320 11.02 -3.32 28.20
N LEU A 321 10.78 -3.31 26.89
CA LEU A 321 10.95 -2.13 26.04
C LEU A 321 9.88 -1.04 26.26
N ALA A 322 8.80 -1.30 27.00
CA ALA A 322 7.85 -0.26 27.39
C ALA A 322 8.28 0.51 28.65
N GLY A 323 9.22 -0.03 29.42
CA GLY A 323 9.74 0.60 30.63
C GLY A 323 11.02 1.40 30.45
N ALA A 324 11.53 1.53 29.22
CA ALA A 324 12.77 2.20 28.84
C ALA A 324 12.50 3.39 27.92
#